data_AF-A0A9X5CS34-F1
#
_entry.id   AF-A0A9X5CS34-F1
#
_cell.length_a   1.000
_cell.length_b   1.000
_cell.length_c   1.000
_cell.angle_alpha   90.00
_cell.angle_beta   90.00
_cell.angle_gamma   90.00
#
_symmetry.space_group_name_H-M   'P 1'
#
loop_
_entity.id
_entity.type
_entity.pdbx_description
1 polymer ?
#
loop_
_entity_poly.entity_id
_entity_poly.type
_entity_poly.pdbx_seq_one_letter_code
_entity_poly.pdbx_strand_id
1 'polypeptide(L)'
;MHKQSRTAPRRVLLTGWFSFRDGEATAGDVLALHRVETVLRGSGTPYDIAWSPGFRPDALHLDDARPHDYSHLVFVCGPLHGPQVEELHRRFSHCVRIAVGTSVIDPDEPAVTGFHRVLARDAPGSAPTEDLAARAPAVPPRPVVGVILTHGQHEYGAQRRHAEVAERVTHWLAGKDCARLELETRLDTRDWHLNATPAQVQSVLARLDLVVTDR
;
A
#
# COMPACT_ATOMS: atom_id res chain seq x y z
N MET A 1 -4.45 -25.92 -45.09
CA MET A 1 -3.76 -25.86 -43.78
C MET A 1 -3.95 -24.46 -43.19
N HIS A 2 -4.95 -24.26 -42.33
CA HIS A 2 -5.08 -23.02 -41.56
C HIS A 2 -4.06 -23.05 -40.42
N LYS A 3 -3.08 -22.15 -40.47
CA LYS A 3 -2.22 -21.87 -39.30
C LYS A 3 -3.12 -21.23 -38.25
N GLN A 4 -3.49 -22.00 -37.23
CA GLN A 4 -3.99 -21.44 -35.98
C GLN A 4 -2.90 -20.51 -35.45
N SER A 5 -3.13 -19.20 -35.59
CA SER A 5 -2.38 -18.21 -34.84
C SER A 5 -2.64 -18.51 -33.37
N ARG A 6 -1.64 -19.07 -32.68
CA ARG A 6 -1.65 -19.17 -31.23
C ARG A 6 -1.64 -17.74 -30.71
N THR A 7 -2.82 -17.19 -30.42
CA THR A 7 -2.94 -15.99 -29.61
C THR A 7 -2.15 -16.24 -28.34
N ALA A 8 -1.10 -15.45 -28.12
CA ALA A 8 -0.39 -15.48 -26.85
C ALA A 8 -1.44 -15.37 -25.72
N PRO A 9 -1.29 -16.14 -24.62
CA PRO A 9 -2.25 -16.09 -23.54
C PRO A 9 -2.42 -14.63 -23.07
N ARG A 10 -3.67 -14.20 -22.91
CA ARG A 10 -4.00 -12.83 -22.50
C ARG A 10 -3.57 -12.62 -21.05
N ARG A 11 -2.29 -12.28 -20.84
CA ARG A 11 -1.75 -11.97 -19.53
C ARG A 11 -1.98 -10.51 -19.18
N VAL A 12 -2.32 -10.26 -17.92
CA VAL A 12 -2.52 -8.94 -17.32
C VAL A 12 -1.29 -8.54 -16.51
N LEU A 13 -0.83 -7.31 -16.65
CA LEU A 13 0.08 -6.70 -15.66
C LEU A 13 -0.74 -5.83 -14.71
N LEU A 14 -0.75 -6.18 -13.43
CA LEU A 14 -1.32 -5.34 -12.38
C LEU A 14 -0.28 -4.32 -11.93
N THR A 15 -0.70 -3.06 -11.90
CA THR A 15 0.10 -1.90 -11.50
C THR A 15 -0.72 -0.98 -10.61
N GLY A 16 -0.05 -0.07 -9.93
CA GLY A 16 -0.65 1.05 -9.20
C GLY A 16 0.46 1.96 -8.68
N TRP A 17 0.14 2.86 -7.77
CA TRP A 17 1.16 3.69 -7.12
C TRP A 17 2.24 2.86 -6.41
N PHE A 18 1.86 1.70 -5.85
CA PHE A 18 2.77 0.71 -5.27
C PHE A 18 3.79 0.09 -6.24
N SER A 19 3.66 0.34 -7.55
CA SER A 19 4.56 -0.17 -8.58
C SER A 19 5.70 0.78 -8.93
N PHE A 20 5.56 2.08 -8.64
CA PHE A 20 6.58 3.08 -8.96
C PHE A 20 7.71 3.08 -7.93
N ARG A 21 8.93 3.31 -8.38
CA ARG A 21 10.14 3.27 -7.53
C ARG A 21 10.02 4.16 -6.29
N ASP A 22 9.55 5.38 -6.49
CA ASP A 22 9.35 6.38 -5.42
C ASP A 22 7.87 6.50 -5.03
N GLY A 23 7.03 5.55 -5.45
CA GLY A 23 5.62 5.49 -5.06
C GLY A 23 5.46 4.86 -3.68
N GLU A 24 4.64 5.48 -2.84
CA GLU A 24 4.27 4.92 -1.54
C GLU A 24 3.18 3.85 -1.72
N ALA A 25 3.41 2.66 -1.18
CA ALA A 25 2.38 1.63 -1.09
C ALA A 25 1.64 1.81 0.25
N THR A 26 0.36 2.17 0.20
CA THR A 26 -0.49 2.22 1.40
C THR A 26 -1.22 0.89 1.61
N ALA A 27 -1.75 0.68 2.81
CA ALA A 27 -2.60 -0.47 3.09
C ALA A 27 -3.83 -0.50 2.16
N GLY A 28 -4.40 0.66 1.83
CA GLY A 28 -5.52 0.78 0.89
C GLY A 28 -5.17 0.25 -0.50
N ASP A 29 -4.01 0.63 -1.03
CA ASP A 29 -3.57 0.21 -2.37
C ASP A 29 -3.39 -1.31 -2.45
N VAL A 30 -2.75 -1.89 -1.42
CA VAL A 30 -2.50 -3.35 -1.37
C VAL A 30 -3.79 -4.14 -1.19
N LEU A 31 -4.73 -3.66 -0.38
CA LEU A 31 -6.04 -4.30 -0.20
C LEU A 31 -6.89 -4.20 -1.48
N ALA A 32 -6.89 -3.05 -2.16
CA ALA A 32 -7.54 -2.89 -3.45
C ALA A 32 -6.96 -3.83 -4.51
N LEU A 33 -5.63 -3.97 -4.55
CA LEU A 33 -4.94 -4.96 -5.38
C LEU A 33 -5.41 -6.38 -5.07
N HIS A 34 -5.46 -6.81 -3.81
CA HIS A 34 -5.93 -8.14 -3.43
C HIS A 34 -7.39 -8.40 -3.83
N ARG A 35 -8.23 -7.36 -3.83
CA ARG A 35 -9.58 -7.46 -4.38
C ARG A 35 -9.56 -7.75 -5.88
N VAL A 36 -8.72 -7.05 -6.66
CA VAL A 36 -8.58 -7.28 -8.10
C VAL A 36 -8.00 -8.68 -8.38
N GLU A 37 -6.99 -9.11 -7.63
CA GLU A 37 -6.44 -10.47 -7.73
C GLU A 37 -7.51 -11.54 -7.52
N THR A 38 -8.42 -11.34 -6.55
CA THR A 38 -9.53 -12.27 -6.29
C THR A 38 -10.42 -12.45 -7.53
N VAL A 39 -10.70 -11.36 -8.26
CA VAL A 39 -11.49 -11.39 -9.50
C VAL A 39 -10.73 -12.08 -10.64
N LEU A 40 -9.44 -11.78 -10.81
CA LEU A 40 -8.63 -12.41 -11.86
C LEU A 40 -8.43 -13.91 -11.62
N ARG A 41 -8.15 -14.32 -10.37
CA ARG A 41 -8.06 -15.74 -9.99
C ARG A 41 -9.39 -16.45 -10.22
N GLY A 42 -10.51 -15.86 -9.81
CA GLY A 42 -11.84 -16.43 -10.00
C GLY A 42 -12.23 -16.64 -11.47
N SER A 43 -11.64 -15.86 -12.39
CA SER A 43 -11.83 -16.01 -13.84
C SER A 43 -10.78 -16.87 -14.54
N GLY A 44 -9.76 -17.35 -13.82
CA GLY A 44 -8.63 -18.08 -14.41
C GLY A 44 -7.74 -17.21 -15.31
N THR A 45 -7.78 -15.88 -15.15
CA THR A 45 -6.99 -14.95 -15.96
C THR A 45 -5.55 -14.90 -15.44
N PRO A 46 -4.52 -15.20 -16.25
CA PRO A 46 -3.14 -15.12 -15.80
C PRO A 46 -2.71 -13.66 -15.63
N TYR A 47 -1.98 -13.38 -14.54
CA TYR A 47 -1.49 -12.04 -14.25
C TYR A 47 -0.15 -12.06 -13.53
N ASP A 48 0.61 -10.98 -13.72
CA ASP A 48 1.79 -10.61 -12.92
C ASP A 48 1.52 -9.28 -12.20
N ILE A 49 2.26 -8.99 -11.13
CA ILE A 49 2.14 -7.73 -10.37
C ILE A 49 3.49 -7.04 -10.35
N ALA A 50 3.53 -5.78 -10.77
CA ALA A 50 4.72 -4.96 -10.61
C ALA A 50 4.72 -4.27 -9.23
N TRP A 51 5.84 -4.33 -8.53
CA TRP A 51 6.05 -3.68 -7.24
C TRP A 51 7.25 -2.75 -7.27
N SER A 52 7.19 -1.70 -6.45
CA SER A 52 8.34 -0.87 -6.13
C SER A 52 9.45 -1.71 -5.50
N PRO A 53 10.71 -1.60 -5.95
CA PRO A 53 11.85 -2.26 -5.30
C PRO A 53 12.05 -1.81 -3.85
N GLY A 54 11.60 -0.62 -3.48
CA GLY A 54 11.65 -0.13 -2.08
C GLY A 54 10.68 -0.86 -1.15
N PHE A 55 9.57 -1.40 -1.69
CA PHE A 55 8.55 -2.09 -0.90
C PHE A 55 8.66 -3.62 -0.99
N ARG A 56 8.91 -4.17 -2.18
CA ARG A 56 9.14 -5.61 -2.38
C ARG A 56 10.35 -5.85 -3.28
N PRO A 57 11.56 -5.92 -2.72
CA PRO A 57 12.80 -6.00 -3.50
C PRO A 57 12.94 -7.29 -4.34
N ASP A 58 12.29 -8.38 -3.94
CA ASP A 58 12.39 -9.68 -4.64
C ASP A 58 11.25 -9.92 -5.64
N ALA A 59 10.40 -8.92 -5.90
CA ALA A 59 9.25 -9.03 -6.80
C ALA A 59 9.58 -8.57 -8.23
N LEU A 60 8.65 -8.78 -9.17
CA LEU A 60 8.74 -8.15 -10.49
C LEU A 60 8.66 -6.63 -10.33
N HIS A 61 9.59 -5.89 -10.94
CA HIS A 61 9.55 -4.43 -10.99
C HIS A 61 9.04 -3.95 -12.34
N LEU A 62 8.52 -2.72 -12.37
CA LEU A 62 8.05 -2.11 -13.61
C LEU A 62 9.15 -2.13 -14.68
N ASP A 63 10.38 -1.72 -14.35
CA ASP A 63 11.51 -1.66 -15.29
C ASP A 63 11.89 -3.01 -15.90
N ASP A 64 11.67 -4.11 -15.17
CA ASP A 64 11.96 -5.47 -15.64
C ASP A 64 10.79 -6.10 -16.43
N ALA A 65 9.57 -5.54 -16.31
CA ALA A 65 8.40 -6.03 -17.02
C ALA A 65 8.51 -5.74 -18.53
N ARG A 66 8.56 -6.79 -19.35
CA ARG A 66 8.62 -6.68 -20.82
C ARG A 66 7.22 -6.39 -21.36
N PRO A 67 6.97 -5.23 -21.98
CA PRO A 67 5.60 -4.85 -22.35
C PRO A 67 4.91 -5.88 -23.27
N HIS A 68 5.64 -6.49 -24.20
CA HIS A 68 5.11 -7.47 -25.16
C HIS A 68 4.65 -8.79 -24.52
N ASP A 69 5.02 -9.08 -23.28
CA ASP A 69 4.55 -10.27 -22.56
C ASP A 69 3.10 -10.09 -22.07
N TYR A 70 2.57 -8.85 -22.11
CA TYR A 70 1.26 -8.50 -21.59
C TYR A 70 0.33 -8.04 -22.71
N SER A 71 -0.94 -8.40 -22.53
CA SER A 71 -2.04 -7.98 -23.40
C SER A 71 -2.88 -6.85 -22.78
N HIS A 72 -2.86 -6.77 -21.45
CA HIS A 72 -3.62 -5.82 -20.66
C HIS A 72 -2.72 -5.23 -19.58
N LEU A 73 -2.91 -3.95 -19.32
CA LEU A 73 -2.35 -3.23 -18.18
C LEU A 73 -3.52 -2.78 -17.32
N VAL A 74 -3.48 -3.10 -16.03
CA VAL A 74 -4.50 -2.65 -15.08
C VAL A 74 -3.83 -1.79 -14.03
N PHE A 75 -4.30 -0.54 -13.89
CA PHE A 75 -3.88 0.37 -12.84
C PHE A 75 -4.92 0.36 -11.72
N VAL A 76 -4.49 0.05 -10.50
CA VAL A 76 -5.36 -0.20 -9.35
C VAL A 76 -5.18 0.90 -8.31
N CYS A 77 -6.30 1.45 -7.85
CA CYS A 77 -6.37 2.42 -6.75
C CYS A 77 -5.60 3.74 -7.01
N GLY A 78 -5.85 4.70 -6.14
CA GLY A 78 -5.18 6.00 -6.14
C GLY A 78 -5.65 6.96 -7.23
N PRO A 79 -5.12 8.19 -7.22
CA PRO A 79 -5.45 9.20 -8.22
C PRO A 79 -4.82 8.86 -9.57
N LEU A 80 -5.55 9.11 -10.65
CA LEU A 80 -5.01 9.09 -12.00
C LEU A 80 -4.41 10.46 -12.30
N HIS A 81 -3.13 10.63 -11.98
CA HIS A 81 -2.45 11.90 -12.16
C HIS A 81 -0.95 11.72 -12.44
N GLY A 82 -0.40 12.67 -13.18
CA GLY A 82 1.03 12.90 -13.27
C GLY A 82 1.79 12.03 -14.29
N PRO A 83 3.06 12.39 -14.54
CA PRO A 83 3.85 11.86 -15.66
C PRO A 83 4.18 10.37 -15.52
N GLN A 84 4.16 9.81 -14.31
CA GLN A 84 4.43 8.39 -14.08
C GLN A 84 3.32 7.50 -14.69
N VAL A 85 2.06 7.93 -14.56
CA VAL A 85 0.91 7.25 -15.19
C VAL A 85 0.95 7.42 -16.70
N GLU A 86 1.29 8.61 -17.18
CA GLU A 86 1.46 8.87 -18.62
C GLU A 86 2.57 7.99 -19.22
N GLU A 87 3.67 7.78 -18.51
CA GLU A 87 4.75 6.90 -18.96
C GLU A 87 4.30 5.44 -19.09
N LEU A 88 3.44 4.96 -18.18
CA LEU A 88 2.83 3.64 -18.33
C LEU A 88 2.06 3.52 -19.65
N HIS A 89 1.34 4.57 -20.05
CA HIS A 89 0.60 4.58 -21.32
C HIS A 89 1.53 4.46 -22.51
N ARG A 90 2.66 5.17 -22.50
CA ARG A 90 3.66 5.11 -23.58
C ARG A 90 4.31 3.73 -23.65
N ARG A 91 4.77 3.22 -22.52
CA ARG A 91 5.50 1.95 -22.42
C ARG A 91 4.62 0.74 -22.76
N PHE A 92 3.36 0.75 -22.34
CA PHE A 92 2.38 -0.31 -22.62
C PHE A 92 1.36 0.15 -23.67
N SER A 93 1.85 0.85 -24.70
CA SER A 93 1.02 1.44 -25.76
C SER A 93 0.17 0.42 -26.53
N HIS A 94 0.65 -0.81 -26.68
CA HIS A 94 -0.05 -1.92 -27.34
C HIS A 94 -1.02 -2.68 -26.43
N CYS A 95 -0.97 -2.46 -25.12
CA CYS A 95 -1.86 -3.13 -24.17
C CYS A 95 -3.24 -2.46 -24.13
N VAL A 96 -4.28 -3.23 -23.83
CA VAL A 96 -5.54 -2.68 -23.35
C VAL A 96 -5.32 -2.18 -21.92
N ARG A 97 -5.35 -0.86 -21.75
CA ARG A 97 -5.12 -0.16 -20.47
C ARG A 97 -6.44 0.12 -19.75
N ILE A 98 -6.56 -0.35 -18.51
CA ILE A 98 -7.76 -0.22 -17.68
C ILE A 98 -7.36 0.37 -16.32
N ALA A 99 -8.07 1.38 -15.85
CA ALA A 99 -7.97 1.87 -14.47
C ALA A 99 -9.16 1.36 -13.66
N VAL A 100 -8.93 0.88 -12.42
CA VAL A 100 -9.97 0.29 -11.58
C VAL A 100 -9.87 0.78 -10.14
N GLY A 101 -10.98 1.28 -9.61
CA GLY A 101 -11.07 1.79 -8.23
C GLY A 101 -10.26 3.07 -8.02
N THR A 102 -10.05 3.86 -9.06
CA THR A 102 -9.19 5.05 -9.02
C THR A 102 -9.97 6.33 -8.75
N SER A 103 -9.31 7.34 -8.21
CA SER A 103 -9.83 8.71 -8.18
C SER A 103 -9.51 9.42 -9.49
N VAL A 104 -10.51 10.04 -10.10
CA VAL A 104 -10.32 10.94 -11.25
C VAL A 104 -10.43 12.37 -10.74
N ILE A 105 -9.34 13.14 -10.83
CA ILE A 105 -9.32 14.55 -10.38
C ILE A 105 -9.78 15.44 -11.53
N ASP A 106 -9.12 15.32 -12.67
CA ASP A 106 -9.47 15.99 -13.92
C ASP A 106 -9.67 14.94 -15.02
N PRO A 107 -10.90 14.77 -15.55
CA PRO A 107 -11.19 13.80 -16.60
C PRO A 107 -10.42 14.00 -17.91
N ASP A 108 -9.96 15.23 -18.18
CA ASP A 108 -9.28 15.59 -19.42
C ASP A 108 -7.76 15.41 -19.34
N GLU A 109 -7.22 15.08 -18.15
CA GLU A 109 -5.79 14.87 -17.98
C GLU A 109 -5.28 13.67 -18.81
N PRO A 110 -4.05 13.76 -19.38
CA PRO A 110 -3.44 12.66 -20.12
C PRO A 110 -3.30 11.36 -19.30
N ALA A 111 -3.09 11.49 -17.99
CA ALA A 111 -3.05 10.36 -17.06
C ALA A 111 -4.37 9.57 -17.05
N VAL A 112 -5.52 10.24 -17.23
CA VAL A 112 -6.86 9.63 -17.31
C VAL A 112 -7.15 9.15 -18.73
N THR A 113 -7.02 10.04 -19.71
CA THR A 113 -7.43 9.79 -21.10
C THR A 113 -6.57 8.74 -21.82
N GLY A 114 -5.37 8.46 -21.32
CA GLY A 114 -4.53 7.37 -21.82
C GLY A 114 -5.07 5.96 -21.52
N PHE A 115 -6.00 5.81 -20.57
CA PHE A 115 -6.70 4.55 -20.32
C PHE A 115 -7.85 4.33 -21.31
N HIS A 116 -8.02 3.09 -21.77
CA HIS A 116 -9.15 2.72 -22.63
C HIS A 116 -10.44 2.56 -21.84
N ARG A 117 -10.33 2.22 -20.55
CA ARG A 117 -11.46 2.06 -19.63
C ARG A 117 -11.05 2.58 -18.26
N VAL A 118 -11.91 3.38 -17.64
CA VAL A 118 -11.73 3.89 -16.28
C VAL A 118 -12.97 3.51 -15.48
N LEU A 119 -12.77 2.65 -14.49
CA LEU A 119 -13.76 2.29 -13.48
C LEU A 119 -13.46 3.11 -12.23
N ALA A 120 -13.82 4.39 -12.25
CA ALA A 120 -13.51 5.33 -11.19
C ALA A 120 -14.31 5.01 -9.91
N ARG A 121 -13.65 5.14 -8.76
CA ARG A 121 -14.31 5.12 -7.45
C ARG A 121 -15.01 6.46 -7.21
N ASP A 122 -14.35 7.56 -7.58
CA ASP A 122 -14.83 8.93 -7.46
C ASP A 122 -14.30 9.78 -8.62
N ALA A 123 -15.14 10.73 -9.07
CA ALA A 123 -14.82 11.69 -10.13
C ALA A 123 -15.73 12.94 -10.01
N PRO A 124 -15.31 14.12 -10.49
CA PRO A 124 -16.17 15.29 -10.60
C PRO A 124 -17.52 14.98 -11.26
N GLY A 125 -18.60 15.46 -10.66
CA GLY A 125 -19.95 15.27 -11.19
C GLY A 125 -20.53 13.86 -11.05
N SER A 126 -19.85 12.95 -10.34
CA SER A 126 -20.32 11.59 -10.07
C SER A 126 -20.44 11.31 -8.57
N ALA A 127 -21.38 10.45 -8.20
CA ALA A 127 -21.47 9.98 -6.82
C ALA A 127 -20.32 9.01 -6.53
N PRO A 128 -19.56 9.20 -5.43
CA PRO A 128 -18.49 8.27 -5.06
C PRO A 128 -19.06 6.90 -4.71
N THR A 129 -18.28 5.87 -5.00
CA THR A 129 -18.60 4.46 -4.72
C THR A 129 -17.69 3.89 -3.63
N GLU A 130 -18.06 2.72 -3.11
CA GLU A 130 -17.28 2.01 -2.10
C GLU A 130 -15.87 1.65 -2.63
N ASP A 131 -14.85 1.85 -1.80
CA ASP A 131 -13.48 1.54 -2.15
C ASP A 131 -13.23 0.03 -2.28
N LEU A 132 -12.37 -0.37 -3.22
CA LEU A 132 -12.01 -1.78 -3.43
C LEU A 132 -11.38 -2.43 -2.19
N ALA A 133 -10.61 -1.68 -1.40
CA ALA A 133 -9.99 -2.14 -0.17
C ALA A 133 -11.03 -2.61 0.86
N ALA A 134 -12.22 -2.00 0.89
CA ALA A 134 -13.31 -2.42 1.78
C ALA A 134 -13.86 -3.81 1.42
N ARG A 135 -13.62 -4.28 0.19
CA ARG A 135 -14.00 -5.61 -0.30
C ARG A 135 -12.83 -6.58 -0.41
N ALA A 136 -11.65 -6.20 0.07
CA ALA A 136 -10.49 -7.08 0.09
C ALA A 136 -10.79 -8.38 0.86
N PRO A 137 -10.16 -9.51 0.47
CA PRO A 137 -10.33 -10.76 1.20
C PRO A 137 -9.90 -10.60 2.66
N ALA A 138 -10.68 -11.18 3.58
CA ALA A 138 -10.34 -11.18 4.99
C ALA A 138 -9.02 -11.93 5.22
N VAL A 139 -8.17 -11.35 6.06
CA VAL A 139 -6.92 -11.96 6.53
C VAL A 139 -6.99 -12.16 8.05
N PRO A 140 -6.28 -13.16 8.60
CA PRO A 140 -6.19 -13.33 10.04
C PRO A 140 -5.62 -12.05 10.70
N PRO A 141 -6.16 -11.64 11.86
CA PRO A 141 -5.63 -10.50 12.60
C PRO A 141 -4.20 -10.79 13.05
N ARG A 142 -3.38 -9.74 13.11
CA ARG A 142 -2.03 -9.79 13.67
C ARG A 142 -2.04 -9.20 15.08
N PRO A 143 -1.19 -9.70 16.00
CA PRO A 143 -1.08 -9.12 17.34
C PRO A 143 -0.81 -7.62 17.26
N VAL A 144 -1.47 -6.85 18.11
CA VAL A 144 -1.26 -5.42 18.28
C VAL A 144 -0.28 -5.20 19.43
N VAL A 145 0.91 -4.71 19.10
CA VAL A 145 2.00 -4.49 20.04
C VAL A 145 2.14 -2.99 20.31
N GLY A 146 1.92 -2.58 21.56
CA GLY A 146 2.29 -1.23 21.99
C GLY A 146 3.79 -1.11 22.22
N VAL A 147 4.39 -0.04 21.73
CA VAL A 147 5.82 0.22 21.83
C VAL A 147 6.01 1.51 22.60
N ILE A 148 6.58 1.42 23.81
CA ILE A 148 6.83 2.57 24.69
C ILE A 148 8.33 2.67 24.91
N LEU A 149 8.97 3.61 24.24
CA LEU A 149 10.41 3.82 24.35
C LEU A 149 10.71 5.17 24.97
N THR A 150 11.68 5.18 25.86
CA THR A 150 12.07 6.37 26.59
C THR A 150 13.06 7.17 25.75
N HIS A 151 12.68 8.37 25.32
CA HIS A 151 13.59 9.28 24.63
C HIS A 151 13.97 10.47 25.53
N GLY A 152 15.15 11.06 25.32
CA GLY A 152 15.46 12.38 25.88
C GLY A 152 15.77 12.49 27.38
N GLN A 153 16.27 11.42 28.02
CA GLN A 153 16.67 11.40 29.44
C GLN A 153 18.06 12.05 29.67
N HIS A 154 18.14 13.37 29.56
CA HIS A 154 19.40 14.13 29.61
C HIS A 154 20.11 14.04 30.98
N GLU A 155 19.36 13.76 32.04
CA GLU A 155 19.79 13.64 33.43
C GLU A 155 20.83 12.52 33.63
N TYR A 156 20.85 11.53 32.75
CA TYR A 156 21.79 10.40 32.79
C TYR A 156 23.14 10.70 32.12
N GLY A 157 23.31 11.89 31.54
CA GLY A 157 24.57 12.34 30.94
C GLY A 157 25.18 11.31 29.98
N ALA A 158 26.47 11.00 30.15
CA ALA A 158 27.20 10.08 29.29
C ALA A 158 26.77 8.59 29.42
N GLN A 159 26.01 8.22 30.45
CA GLN A 159 25.48 6.85 30.61
C GLN A 159 24.19 6.62 29.81
N ARG A 160 23.68 7.66 29.13
CA ARG A 160 22.43 7.63 28.37
C ARG A 160 22.54 6.72 27.13
N ARG A 161 22.00 5.51 27.24
CA ARG A 161 21.95 4.53 26.13
C ARG A 161 20.55 4.33 25.53
N HIS A 162 19.56 5.12 25.93
CA HIS A 162 18.18 4.99 25.47
C HIS A 162 18.01 5.03 23.95
N ALA A 163 18.76 5.88 23.24
CA ALA A 163 18.72 5.92 21.78
C ALA A 163 19.20 4.59 21.15
N GLU A 164 20.27 4.00 21.70
CA GLU A 164 20.80 2.71 21.26
C GLU A 164 19.81 1.57 21.55
N VAL A 165 19.15 1.60 22.71
CA VAL A 165 18.10 0.62 23.06
C VAL A 165 16.91 0.76 22.13
N ALA A 166 16.43 1.99 21.90
CA ALA A 166 15.32 2.25 21.01
C ALA A 166 15.60 1.79 19.57
N GLU A 167 16.79 2.09 19.04
CA GLU A 167 17.22 1.62 17.71
C GLU A 167 17.25 0.08 17.63
N ARG A 168 17.86 -0.59 18.61
CA ARG A 168 17.92 -2.06 18.64
C ARG A 168 16.53 -2.70 18.74
N VAL A 169 15.65 -2.16 19.59
CA VAL A 169 14.29 -2.67 19.79
C VAL A 169 13.44 -2.45 18.53
N THR A 170 13.48 -1.26 17.94
CA THR A 170 12.73 -0.95 16.72
C THR A 170 13.21 -1.77 15.52
N HIS A 171 14.52 -1.97 15.37
CA HIS A 171 15.07 -2.86 14.35
C HIS A 171 14.62 -4.32 14.54
N TRP A 172 14.64 -4.83 15.78
CA TRP A 172 14.14 -6.17 16.09
C TRP A 172 12.63 -6.30 15.82
N LEU A 173 11.83 -5.28 16.17
CA LEU A 173 10.38 -5.22 15.92
C LEU A 173 10.05 -5.17 14.43
N ALA A 174 10.86 -4.50 13.61
CA ALA A 174 10.63 -4.40 12.17
C ALA A 174 10.50 -5.77 11.49
N GLY A 175 11.23 -6.78 12.00
CA GLY A 175 11.18 -8.17 11.54
C GLY A 175 10.09 -9.06 12.16
N LYS A 176 9.13 -8.52 12.93
CA LYS A 176 8.04 -9.30 13.56
C LYS A 176 6.72 -9.17 12.82
N ASP A 177 5.98 -10.27 12.72
CA ASP A 177 4.63 -10.26 12.13
C ASP A 177 3.59 -9.75 13.14
N CYS A 178 3.58 -8.44 13.36
CA CYS A 178 2.66 -7.76 14.27
C CYS A 178 2.34 -6.34 13.80
N ALA A 179 1.16 -5.85 14.16
CA ALA A 179 0.85 -4.43 14.11
C ALA A 179 1.55 -3.73 15.27
N ARG A 180 2.18 -2.58 15.02
CA ARG A 180 2.92 -1.83 16.04
C ARG A 180 2.26 -0.48 16.25
N LEU A 181 2.02 -0.12 17.50
CA LEU A 181 1.50 1.17 17.90
C LEU A 181 2.54 1.85 18.79
N GLU A 182 3.17 2.90 18.29
CA GLU A 182 4.04 3.73 19.11
C GLU A 182 3.17 4.49 20.13
N LEU A 183 3.56 4.42 21.40
CA LEU A 183 2.82 4.96 22.52
C LEU A 183 3.73 5.75 23.43
N GLU A 184 3.20 6.83 23.97
CA GLU A 184 3.86 7.68 24.95
C GLU A 184 3.06 7.65 26.25
N THR A 185 3.76 7.65 27.39
CA THR A 185 3.11 7.68 28.71
C THR A 185 3.08 9.09 29.32
N ARG A 186 3.72 10.08 28.67
CA ARG A 186 3.52 11.50 28.96
C ARG A 186 2.04 11.83 28.81
N LEU A 187 1.51 12.52 29.81
CA LEU A 187 0.13 13.02 29.78
C LEU A 187 0.10 14.44 29.25
N ASP A 188 -0.90 14.75 28.43
CA ASP A 188 -1.13 16.09 27.90
C ASP A 188 -2.63 16.30 27.64
N THR A 189 -3.17 17.44 28.06
CA THR A 189 -4.59 17.78 27.88
C THR A 189 -4.85 18.61 26.62
N ARG A 190 -3.78 19.07 25.95
CA ARG A 190 -3.85 19.94 24.77
C ARG A 190 -3.45 19.21 23.50
N ASP A 191 -2.57 18.22 23.62
CA ASP A 191 -2.15 17.37 22.52
C ASP A 191 -3.10 16.16 22.37
N TRP A 192 -3.89 16.13 21.30
CA TRP A 192 -4.86 15.06 21.05
C TRP A 192 -4.20 13.69 20.76
N HIS A 193 -2.91 13.69 20.41
CA HIS A 193 -2.15 12.45 20.23
C HIS A 193 -1.82 11.75 21.55
N LEU A 194 -1.89 12.48 22.67
CA LEU A 194 -1.55 11.96 23.99
C LEU A 194 -2.78 11.75 24.86
N ASN A 195 -2.60 10.87 25.85
CA ASN A 195 -3.62 10.63 26.85
C ASN A 195 -3.61 11.79 27.86
N ALA A 196 -4.78 12.30 28.21
CA ALA A 196 -4.94 13.33 29.23
C ALA A 196 -4.84 12.77 30.66
N THR A 197 -5.06 11.47 30.86
CA THR A 197 -5.10 10.84 32.19
C THR A 197 -4.45 9.45 32.21
N PRO A 198 -3.96 8.96 33.37
CA PRO A 198 -3.45 7.60 33.50
C PRO A 198 -4.50 6.53 33.14
N ALA A 199 -5.78 6.75 33.45
CA ALA A 199 -6.85 5.81 33.15
C ALA A 199 -7.06 5.60 31.64
N GLN A 200 -6.82 6.63 30.84
CA GLN A 200 -6.84 6.52 29.38
C GLN A 200 -5.66 5.70 28.86
N VAL A 201 -4.45 5.90 29.41
CA VAL A 201 -3.28 5.06 29.11
C VAL A 201 -3.59 3.59 29.45
N GLN A 202 -4.09 3.31 30.66
CA GLN A 202 -4.48 1.96 31.08
C GLN A 202 -5.53 1.33 30.15
N SER A 203 -6.48 2.13 29.66
CA SER A 203 -7.51 1.68 28.71
C SER A 203 -6.92 1.29 27.36
N VAL A 204 -5.90 2.01 26.88
CA VAL A 204 -5.16 1.64 25.67
C VAL A 204 -4.39 0.34 25.92
N LEU A 205 -3.61 0.27 27.00
CA LEU A 205 -2.77 -0.90 27.31
C LEU A 205 -3.59 -2.19 27.44
N ALA A 206 -4.78 -2.12 28.04
CA ALA A 206 -5.67 -3.28 28.21
C ALA A 206 -6.24 -3.85 26.89
N ARG A 207 -6.11 -3.13 25.77
CA ARG A 207 -6.58 -3.56 24.44
C ARG A 207 -5.45 -4.10 23.55
N LEU A 208 -4.20 -4.00 24.02
CA LEU A 208 -3.04 -4.51 23.31
C LEU A 208 -2.84 -5.99 23.64
N ASP A 209 -2.32 -6.73 22.68
CA ASP A 209 -1.94 -8.13 22.91
C ASP A 209 -0.59 -8.23 23.64
N LEU A 210 0.30 -7.25 23.42
CA LEU A 210 1.62 -7.18 24.03
C LEU A 210 2.08 -5.72 24.18
N VAL A 211 2.94 -5.47 25.17
CA VAL A 211 3.67 -4.20 25.32
C VAL A 211 5.17 -4.50 25.31
N VAL A 212 5.92 -3.74 24.50
CA VAL A 212 7.38 -3.71 24.50
C VAL A 212 7.80 -2.35 25.03
N THR A 213 8.58 -2.34 26.12
CA THR A 213 8.97 -1.12 26.82
C THR A 213 10.41 -1.19 27.34
N ASP A 214 11.07 -0.04 27.41
CA ASP A 214 12.37 0.15 28.09
C ASP A 214 12.27 0.96 29.40
N ARG A 215 11.04 1.33 29.79
CA ARG A 215 10.71 1.93 31.08
C ARG A 215 10.76 0.93 32.23
#